data_AF-A0AAD9DGT1-F1
#
_entry.id   AF-A0AAD9DGT1-F1
#
_cell.length_a   1.000
_cell.length_b   1.000
_cell.length_c   1.000
_cell.angle_alpha   90.00
_cell.angle_beta   90.00
_cell.angle_gamma   90.00
#
_symmetry.space_group_name_H-M   'P 1'
#
loop_
_entity.id
_entity.type
_entity.pdbx_description
1 polymer ?
#
loop_
_entity_poly.entity_id
_entity_poly.type
_entity_poly.pdbx_seq_one_letter_code
_entity_poly.pdbx_strand_id
1 'polypeptide(L)'
;MMTDSAHLHKLQDVQYLYRLSSTFAWDEAIEFCNMSILGIEQAANAVTSAAASATNNEAREEYFDEYLDTHFHINQIVPKKLSVHEWISHVYKQITFSDQWGNTPLHSASFCKPPVVMIMALFRLARALRRFSWSIIECNLSDSDENNNNNNDDNVNDDDIYNATNLIIWAATCKDGSTPFLVASSTGASTEVLHCYLDEIQYYMDNIWHNVNHIKEWARKTVIRPDSSGNTPLMSWMAYHNVWIRRQLDPSSRNIRELSRLADYWELTKRMLQFVTRNDLVDSDDSNQQQTTCTLVHQCASISLYCPISLLEWVVSPHRQGIVDLSLQSVTWTPADICAATPDRTTGKLPFHVAMEARPFSFDSTTSVGEADAVRYTATNPRLEKNRIQMIKKLLTWYPDAATVPFQLMKCANDTTAATVPHSDLSENKIRSRSPFLQAIAFGMTWWHTMNTANCNEEDHNDDYMGLVQLLWRLNAGQITSNRDKVSGLYPFMLAAATATTTADDCRNDTLLIDTTYNLLKKDPELVTGALITMEK
;
A
#
# COMPACT_ATOMS: atom_id res chain seq x y z
N MET A 1 25.84 36.55 -14.46
CA MET A 1 24.59 36.58 -13.67
C MET A 1 24.98 37.04 -12.26
N MET A 2 24.26 38.00 -11.66
CA MET A 2 24.56 38.60 -10.34
C MET A 2 24.20 37.65 -9.17
N THR A 3 24.74 36.43 -9.15
CA THR A 3 24.23 35.33 -8.32
C THR A 3 24.79 35.25 -6.89
N ASP A 4 25.82 36.01 -6.52
CA ASP A 4 26.55 35.64 -5.32
C ASP A 4 25.98 36.14 -3.98
N SER A 5 25.57 37.41 -3.89
CA SER A 5 25.03 37.94 -2.63
C SER A 5 23.64 37.40 -2.33
N ALA A 6 22.83 37.18 -3.38
CA ALA A 6 21.45 36.75 -3.23
C ALA A 6 21.37 35.27 -2.82
N HIS A 7 22.18 34.39 -3.43
CA HIS A 7 22.19 32.99 -3.05
C HIS A 7 22.77 32.77 -1.64
N LEU A 8 23.79 33.54 -1.24
CA LEU A 8 24.29 33.50 0.13
C LEU A 8 23.22 33.89 1.17
N HIS A 9 22.40 34.91 0.88
CA HIS A 9 21.29 35.27 1.76
C HIS A 9 20.23 34.15 1.83
N LYS A 10 19.97 33.45 0.70
CA LYS A 10 19.06 32.29 0.68
C LYS A 10 19.60 31.13 1.52
N LEU A 11 20.91 30.83 1.45
CA LEU A 11 21.57 29.79 2.25
C LEU A 11 21.49 30.05 3.76
N GLN A 12 21.60 31.32 4.16
CA GLN A 12 21.54 31.72 5.57
C GLN A 12 20.13 31.63 6.17
N ASP A 13 19.09 31.74 5.34
CA ASP A 13 17.70 31.61 5.78
C ASP A 13 17.30 30.14 5.87
N VAL A 14 17.50 29.52 7.04
CA VAL A 14 17.34 28.08 7.31
C VAL A 14 16.01 27.47 6.83
N GLN A 15 14.96 28.29 6.67
CA GLN A 15 13.63 27.81 6.25
C GLN A 15 13.37 27.98 4.75
N TYR A 16 14.32 28.54 3.99
CA TYR A 16 14.12 28.94 2.61
C TYR A 16 13.67 27.77 1.74
N LEU A 17 14.41 26.65 1.77
CA LEU A 17 14.07 25.47 0.97
C LEU A 17 12.71 24.87 1.38
N TYR A 18 12.39 24.86 2.67
CA TYR A 18 11.08 24.40 3.16
C TYR A 18 9.94 25.27 2.62
N ARG A 19 10.09 26.61 2.65
CA ARG A 19 9.06 27.53 2.14
C ARG A 19 8.83 27.31 0.66
N LEU A 20 9.89 27.21 -0.15
CA LEU A 20 9.73 26.90 -1.57
C LEU A 20 9.05 25.54 -1.79
N SER A 21 9.46 24.54 -1.00
CA SER A 21 8.92 23.17 -1.01
C SER A 21 7.46 23.07 -0.52
N SER A 22 6.90 24.11 0.09
CA SER A 22 5.51 24.14 0.60
C SER A 22 4.59 25.08 -0.18
N THR A 23 5.13 25.97 -1.03
CA THR A 23 4.35 27.00 -1.74
C THR A 23 4.31 26.79 -3.26
N PHE A 24 4.57 25.59 -3.76
CA PHE A 24 4.59 25.27 -5.19
C PHE A 24 5.66 26.01 -6.03
N ALA A 25 6.64 26.64 -5.38
CA ALA A 25 7.76 27.33 -6.03
C ALA A 25 8.85 26.32 -6.44
N TRP A 26 8.44 25.35 -7.26
CA TRP A 26 9.25 24.16 -7.59
C TRP A 26 10.49 24.52 -8.39
N ASP A 27 10.38 25.43 -9.35
CA ASP A 27 11.51 25.83 -10.18
C ASP A 27 12.60 26.50 -9.35
N GLU A 28 12.23 27.41 -8.43
CA GLU A 28 13.17 28.04 -7.51
C GLU A 28 13.77 27.06 -6.51
N ALA A 29 13.01 26.06 -6.07
CA ALA A 29 13.51 25.02 -5.17
C ALA A 29 14.52 24.11 -5.88
N ILE A 30 14.23 23.72 -7.12
CA ILE A 30 15.13 22.94 -7.98
C ILE A 30 16.41 23.73 -8.27
N GLU A 31 16.28 25.00 -8.64
CA GLU A 31 17.42 25.91 -8.85
C GLU A 31 18.27 26.01 -7.58
N PHE A 32 17.64 26.19 -6.41
CA PHE A 32 18.35 26.23 -5.14
C PHE A 32 19.12 24.94 -4.85
N CYS A 33 18.52 23.77 -5.10
CA CYS A 33 19.18 22.49 -4.91
C CYS A 33 20.39 22.35 -5.84
N ASN A 34 20.23 22.63 -7.13
CA ASN A 34 21.30 22.52 -8.12
C ASN A 34 22.45 23.50 -7.84
N MET A 35 22.14 24.75 -7.49
CA MET A 35 23.15 25.74 -7.11
C MET A 35 23.90 25.35 -5.84
N SER A 36 23.20 24.73 -4.87
CA SER A 36 23.82 24.23 -3.64
C SER A 36 24.78 23.07 -3.91
N ILE A 37 24.41 22.13 -4.80
CA ILE A 37 25.29 21.03 -5.23
C ILE A 37 26.55 21.59 -5.89
N LEU A 38 26.38 22.47 -6.88
CA LEU A 38 27.51 23.11 -7.58
C LEU A 38 28.42 23.87 -6.62
N GLY A 39 27.86 24.58 -5.63
CA GLY A 39 28.62 25.28 -4.60
C GLY A 39 29.48 24.35 -3.75
N ILE A 40 28.91 23.22 -3.31
CA ILE A 40 29.64 22.18 -2.55
C ILE A 40 30.77 21.59 -3.41
N GLU A 41 30.49 21.23 -4.66
CA GLU A 41 31.47 20.62 -5.59
C GLU A 41 32.63 21.56 -5.89
N GLN A 42 32.35 22.83 -6.18
CA GLN A 42 33.38 23.84 -6.43
C GLN A 42 34.26 24.08 -5.20
N ALA A 43 33.66 24.14 -4.01
CA ALA A 43 34.41 24.28 -2.76
C ALA A 43 35.29 23.05 -2.52
N ALA A 44 34.78 21.84 -2.78
CA ALA A 44 35.54 20.59 -2.58
C ALA A 44 36.71 20.49 -3.55
N ASN A 45 36.48 20.79 -4.82
CA ASN A 45 37.53 20.82 -5.84
C ASN A 45 38.60 21.88 -5.55
N ALA A 46 38.25 23.00 -4.90
CA ALA A 46 39.24 24.00 -4.49
C ALA A 46 40.18 23.46 -3.39
N VAL A 47 39.68 22.64 -2.47
CA VAL A 47 40.48 21.95 -1.46
C VAL A 47 41.36 20.89 -2.12
N THR A 48 40.79 20.05 -2.98
CA THR A 48 41.54 19.00 -3.68
C THR A 48 42.57 19.58 -4.65
N SER A 49 42.30 20.68 -5.35
CA SER A 49 43.29 21.30 -6.26
C SER A 49 44.45 21.95 -5.50
N ALA A 50 44.18 22.45 -4.29
CA ALA A 50 45.24 22.91 -3.39
C ALA A 50 46.11 21.74 -2.88
N ALA A 51 45.51 20.55 -2.68
CA ALA A 51 46.21 19.34 -2.24
C ALA A 51 46.87 18.54 -3.39
N ALA A 52 46.27 18.49 -4.58
CA ALA A 52 46.68 17.74 -5.76
C ALA A 52 47.85 18.39 -6.52
N SER A 53 48.29 19.58 -6.07
CA SER A 53 49.66 20.02 -6.36
C SER A 53 50.73 19.12 -5.71
N ALA A 54 50.33 18.05 -4.97
CA ALA A 54 51.25 17.12 -4.32
C ALA A 54 51.19 15.64 -4.76
N THR A 55 50.15 15.09 -5.41
CA THR A 55 50.16 13.68 -5.86
C THR A 55 49.03 13.32 -6.85
N ASN A 56 49.38 12.57 -7.90
CA ASN A 56 48.45 11.98 -8.87
C ASN A 56 47.75 10.75 -8.28
N ASN A 57 46.43 10.62 -8.44
CA ASN A 57 45.83 9.30 -8.65
C ASN A 57 44.45 9.36 -9.32
N GLU A 58 44.30 8.41 -10.24
CA GLU A 58 43.16 8.13 -11.12
C GLU A 58 42.07 7.29 -10.42
N ALA A 59 40.92 7.20 -11.08
CA ALA A 59 39.79 6.30 -10.82
C ALA A 59 38.78 6.72 -9.73
N ARG A 60 37.85 7.60 -10.10
CA ARG A 60 36.55 7.75 -9.41
C ARG A 60 35.44 8.12 -10.40
N GLU A 61 35.32 7.34 -11.47
CA GLU A 61 34.18 7.37 -12.40
C GLU A 61 33.34 6.13 -12.16
N GLU A 62 32.25 6.27 -11.40
CA GLU A 62 31.13 5.35 -11.53
C GLU A 62 29.84 6.12 -11.15
N TYR A 63 28.98 6.29 -12.16
CA TYR A 63 27.54 6.54 -12.00
C TYR A 63 26.99 7.98 -11.83
N PHE A 64 27.66 9.03 -12.31
CA PHE A 64 27.05 10.38 -12.39
C PHE A 64 26.84 10.92 -13.82
N ASP A 65 26.99 10.06 -14.82
CA ASP A 65 26.79 10.40 -16.24
C ASP A 65 25.31 10.48 -16.67
N GLU A 66 24.38 10.71 -15.74
CA GLU A 66 23.16 11.43 -16.11
C GLU A 66 23.56 12.91 -16.28
N TYR A 67 24.06 13.23 -17.48
CA TYR A 67 24.29 14.56 -18.02
C TYR A 67 23.42 15.61 -17.29
N LEU A 68 23.96 16.23 -16.24
CA LEU A 68 23.60 17.60 -15.92
C LEU A 68 24.03 18.34 -17.17
N ASP A 69 23.06 18.65 -18.04
CA ASP A 69 23.29 19.37 -19.29
C ASP A 69 23.99 20.67 -18.92
N THR A 70 25.32 20.64 -19.02
CA THR A 70 26.25 21.54 -18.32
C THR A 70 26.43 22.85 -19.09
N HIS A 71 25.42 23.21 -19.89
CA HIS A 71 25.35 24.47 -20.61
C HIS A 71 24.97 25.68 -19.74
N PHE A 72 25.15 25.59 -18.42
CA PHE A 72 25.23 26.78 -17.58
C PHE A 72 26.64 27.38 -17.67
N HIS A 73 26.84 28.26 -18.64
CA HIS A 73 28.01 29.15 -18.72
C HIS A 73 28.01 30.12 -17.52
N ILE A 74 28.52 29.66 -16.39
CA ILE A 74 28.70 30.48 -15.18
C ILE A 74 30.02 31.24 -15.32
N ASN A 75 29.93 32.48 -15.81
CA ASN A 75 31.04 33.44 -15.77
C ASN A 75 31.37 33.81 -14.32
N GLN A 76 32.62 33.55 -13.94
CA GLN A 76 33.21 33.75 -12.63
C GLN A 76 33.14 35.22 -12.17
N ILE A 77 32.34 35.48 -11.15
CA ILE A 77 32.55 36.59 -10.22
C ILE A 77 32.76 35.90 -8.87
N VAL A 78 33.83 36.25 -8.15
CA VAL A 78 34.25 35.55 -6.92
C VAL A 78 33.72 36.34 -5.72
N PRO A 79 32.64 35.88 -5.06
CA PRO A 79 32.27 36.39 -3.76
C PRO A 79 33.13 35.71 -2.70
N LYS A 80 32.95 36.11 -1.44
CA LYS A 80 33.55 35.47 -0.27
C LYS A 80 33.36 33.95 -0.36
N LYS A 81 34.44 33.23 -0.66
CA LYS A 81 34.40 31.77 -0.86
C LYS A 81 34.07 31.11 0.47
N LEU A 82 32.86 30.57 0.59
CA LEU A 82 32.52 29.65 1.66
C LEU A 82 33.40 28.41 1.54
N SER A 83 33.86 27.90 2.67
CA SER A 83 34.49 26.58 2.76
C SER A 83 33.47 25.48 2.47
N VAL A 84 33.96 24.28 2.14
CA VAL A 84 33.11 23.08 1.96
C VAL A 84 32.26 22.82 3.20
N HIS A 85 32.86 22.98 4.38
CA HIS A 85 32.18 22.74 5.65
C HIS A 85 31.04 23.74 5.90
N GLU A 86 31.24 25.03 5.57
CA GLU A 86 30.18 26.03 5.67
C GLU A 86 29.03 25.72 4.68
N TRP A 87 29.35 25.34 3.45
CA TRP A 87 28.36 24.91 2.46
C TRP A 87 27.53 23.73 2.97
N ILE A 88 28.19 22.66 3.41
CA ILE A 88 27.52 21.48 3.96
C ILE A 88 26.65 21.88 5.15
N SER A 89 27.18 22.68 6.09
CA SER A 89 26.44 23.11 7.29
C SER A 89 25.17 23.89 6.93
N HIS A 90 25.25 24.84 6.00
CA HIS A 90 24.10 25.63 5.56
C HIS A 90 23.06 24.76 4.86
N VAL A 91 23.47 23.96 3.89
CA VAL A 91 22.56 23.12 3.10
C VAL A 91 21.96 21.99 3.94
N TYR A 92 22.72 21.41 4.86
CA TYR A 92 22.22 20.43 5.83
C TYR A 92 21.08 21.03 6.65
N LYS A 93 21.27 22.21 7.24
CA LYS A 93 20.23 22.91 8.00
C LYS A 93 18.96 23.15 7.18
N GLN A 94 19.08 23.44 5.88
CA GLN A 94 17.95 23.65 4.98
C GLN A 94 17.19 22.35 4.72
N ILE A 95 17.89 21.27 4.36
CA ILE A 95 17.27 20.01 3.95
C ILE A 95 16.68 19.24 5.14
N THR A 96 17.24 19.43 6.34
CA THR A 96 16.74 18.84 7.58
C THR A 96 15.90 19.81 8.42
N PHE A 97 15.63 21.03 7.93
CA PHE A 97 14.73 21.94 8.63
C PHE A 97 13.38 21.25 8.82
N SER A 98 12.81 21.33 10.02
CA SER A 98 11.50 20.78 10.33
C SER A 98 10.60 21.88 10.86
N ASP A 99 9.37 21.96 10.35
CA ASP A 99 8.35 22.86 10.90
C ASP A 99 7.88 22.43 12.30
N GLN A 100 6.88 23.14 12.83
CA GLN A 100 6.31 22.83 14.14
C GLN A 100 5.61 21.46 14.23
N TRP A 101 5.36 20.78 13.11
CA TRP A 101 4.81 19.43 13.05
C TRP A 101 5.87 18.38 12.70
N GLY A 102 7.13 18.78 12.52
CA GLY A 102 8.22 17.88 12.15
C GLY A 102 8.34 17.63 10.64
N ASN A 103 7.61 18.37 9.80
CA ASN A 103 7.69 18.20 8.35
C ASN A 103 8.98 18.82 7.82
N THR A 104 9.74 18.04 7.07
CA THR A 104 10.92 18.49 6.33
C THR A 104 10.52 19.07 4.95
N PRO A 105 11.42 19.76 4.21
CA PRO A 105 11.14 20.16 2.84
C PRO A 105 10.61 19.01 1.96
N LEU A 106 11.12 17.79 2.15
CA LEU A 106 10.67 16.63 1.40
C LEU A 106 9.23 16.22 1.78
N HIS A 107 8.83 16.34 3.06
CA HIS A 107 7.43 16.13 3.47
C HIS A 107 6.51 17.14 2.80
N SER A 108 6.87 18.43 2.85
CA SER A 108 6.08 19.50 2.24
C SER A 108 5.94 19.33 0.74
N ALA A 109 7.04 19.02 0.05
CA ALA A 109 7.01 18.74 -1.38
C ALA A 109 6.06 17.57 -1.66
N SER A 110 6.20 16.46 -0.92
CA SER A 110 5.34 15.27 -1.06
C SER A 110 3.86 15.57 -0.90
N PHE A 111 3.50 16.38 0.10
CA PHE A 111 2.13 16.75 0.37
C PHE A 111 1.51 17.57 -0.77
N CYS A 112 2.32 18.39 -1.42
CA CYS A 112 1.89 19.30 -2.49
C CYS A 112 1.90 18.67 -3.89
N LYS A 113 2.00 17.33 -4.03
CA LYS A 113 2.01 16.60 -5.31
C LYS A 113 3.03 17.18 -6.30
N PRO A 114 4.33 17.10 -5.97
CA PRO A 114 5.36 17.81 -6.70
C PRO A 114 5.62 17.13 -8.05
N PRO A 115 6.18 17.85 -9.04
CA PRO A 115 6.73 17.22 -10.23
C PRO A 115 7.92 16.34 -9.85
N VAL A 116 8.12 15.26 -10.59
CA VAL A 116 9.20 14.27 -10.33
C VAL A 116 10.58 14.92 -10.20
N VAL A 117 10.86 15.95 -11.01
CA VAL A 117 12.13 16.70 -11.02
C VAL A 117 12.44 17.39 -9.70
N MET A 118 11.42 17.81 -8.94
CA MET A 118 11.60 18.43 -7.63
C MET A 118 12.06 17.40 -6.58
N ILE A 119 11.46 16.21 -6.57
CA ILE A 119 11.86 15.11 -5.70
C ILE A 119 13.27 14.62 -6.04
N MET A 120 13.58 14.48 -7.33
CA MET A 120 14.92 14.14 -7.79
C MET A 120 15.96 15.19 -7.37
N ALA A 121 15.65 16.48 -7.45
CA ALA A 121 16.55 17.54 -7.02
C ALA A 121 16.85 17.46 -5.51
N LEU A 122 15.84 17.22 -4.67
CA LEU A 122 16.02 17.01 -3.23
C LEU A 122 16.88 15.76 -2.93
N PHE A 123 16.65 14.64 -3.62
CA PHE A 123 17.47 13.44 -3.46
C PHE A 123 18.92 13.66 -3.91
N ARG A 124 19.13 14.30 -5.07
CA ARG A 124 20.47 14.67 -5.54
C ARG A 124 21.21 15.55 -4.53
N LEU A 125 20.51 16.53 -3.93
CA LEU A 125 21.08 17.39 -2.88
C LEU A 125 21.48 16.58 -1.63
N ALA A 126 20.61 15.67 -1.18
CA ALA A 126 20.90 14.79 -0.05
C ALA A 126 22.11 13.87 -0.31
N ARG A 127 22.20 13.28 -1.51
CA ARG A 127 23.34 12.44 -1.92
C ARG A 127 24.63 13.25 -2.00
N ALA A 128 24.58 14.48 -2.52
CA ALA A 128 25.74 15.38 -2.57
C ALA A 128 26.24 15.68 -1.16
N LEU A 129 25.34 16.12 -0.25
CA LEU A 129 25.71 16.36 1.16
C LEU A 129 26.36 15.14 1.78
N ARG A 130 25.77 13.96 1.61
CA ARG A 130 26.30 12.72 2.13
C ARG A 130 27.73 12.45 1.62
N ARG A 131 27.94 12.52 0.30
CA ARG A 131 29.24 12.26 -0.33
C ARG A 131 30.35 13.13 0.26
N PHE A 132 30.08 14.44 0.36
CA PHE A 132 31.08 15.39 0.81
C PHE A 132 31.24 15.40 2.33
N SER A 133 30.19 15.14 3.11
CA SER A 133 30.31 14.93 4.56
C SER A 133 31.16 13.71 4.90
N TRP A 134 30.95 12.59 4.20
CA TRP A 134 31.73 11.37 4.43
C TRP A 134 33.21 11.56 4.12
N SER A 135 33.51 12.25 3.01
CA SER A 135 34.90 12.53 2.63
C SER A 135 35.65 13.37 3.69
N ILE A 136 34.94 14.25 4.40
CA ILE A 136 35.54 15.04 5.49
C ILE A 136 35.82 14.16 6.72
N ILE A 137 34.92 13.22 7.04
CA ILE A 137 35.09 12.30 8.17
C ILE A 137 36.28 11.35 7.91
N GLU A 138 36.40 10.78 6.71
CA GLU A 138 37.52 9.90 6.35
C GLU A 138 38.88 10.59 6.46
N CYS A 139 39.00 11.84 5.98
CA CYS A 139 40.24 12.60 6.07
C CYS A 139 40.66 12.89 7.53
N ASN A 140 39.70 13.15 8.42
CA ASN A 140 39.99 13.41 9.83
C ASN A 140 40.43 12.15 10.59
N LEU A 141 39.96 10.97 10.16
CA LEU A 141 40.33 9.68 10.76
C LEU A 141 41.72 9.21 10.28
N SER A 142 42.08 9.44 9.00
CA SER A 142 43.39 9.04 8.49
C SER A 142 44.55 9.82 9.12
N ASP A 143 44.32 11.07 9.53
CA ASP A 143 45.36 11.90 10.17
C ASP A 143 45.60 11.52 11.64
N SER A 144 44.68 10.78 12.28
CA SER A 144 44.82 10.36 13.69
C SER A 144 45.60 9.05 13.91
N ASP A 145 45.74 8.20 12.89
CA ASP A 145 46.33 6.86 13.05
C ASP A 145 47.86 6.84 13.00
N GLU A 146 48.53 7.86 12.47
CA GLU A 146 50.01 7.86 12.41
C GLU A 146 50.71 8.17 13.74
N ASN A 147 49.99 8.56 14.80
CA ASN A 147 50.62 9.04 16.04
C ASN A 147 50.21 8.35 17.34
N ASN A 148 49.38 7.31 17.33
CA ASN A 148 48.87 6.71 18.57
C ASN A 148 49.00 5.18 18.63
N ASN A 149 50.23 4.72 18.84
CA ASN A 149 50.60 3.31 18.95
C ASN A 149 50.33 2.69 20.34
N ASN A 150 49.35 3.20 21.10
CA ASN A 150 49.06 2.73 22.46
C ASN A 150 47.57 2.38 22.64
N ASN A 151 47.30 1.07 22.51
CA ASN A 151 46.28 0.26 23.17
C ASN A 151 44.96 0.90 23.64
N ASN A 152 43.88 0.29 23.13
CA ASN A 152 42.51 0.25 23.66
C ASN A 152 41.73 1.55 23.59
N ASP A 153 40.98 1.74 22.50
CA ASP A 153 39.53 1.95 22.59
C ASP A 153 38.93 1.94 21.17
N ASP A 154 38.20 0.88 20.83
CA ASP A 154 37.34 0.77 19.62
C ASP A 154 36.12 1.72 19.67
N ASN A 155 36.20 2.83 20.42
CA ASN A 155 35.15 3.83 20.51
C ASN A 155 35.25 4.82 19.35
N VAL A 156 34.99 4.34 18.13
CA VAL A 156 34.43 5.25 17.12
C VAL A 156 33.12 5.76 17.72
N ASN A 157 33.07 7.06 18.01
CA ASN A 157 31.93 7.68 18.69
C ASN A 157 30.66 7.38 17.89
N ASP A 158 29.74 6.58 18.44
CA ASP A 158 28.48 6.19 17.79
C ASP A 158 27.71 7.40 17.22
N ASP A 159 27.90 8.58 17.82
CA ASP A 159 27.33 9.87 17.40
C ASP A 159 27.72 10.31 15.97
N ASP A 160 28.93 10.00 15.49
CA ASP A 160 29.37 10.39 14.13
C ASP A 160 28.77 9.50 13.04
N ILE A 161 28.61 8.20 13.33
CA ILE A 161 27.85 7.26 12.49
C ILE A 161 26.36 7.66 12.50
N TYR A 162 25.83 8.06 13.65
CA TYR A 162 24.46 8.52 13.82
C TYR A 162 24.16 9.77 12.98
N ASN A 163 25.13 10.70 12.88
CA ASN A 163 25.02 11.90 12.05
C ASN A 163 25.03 11.60 10.54
N ALA A 164 25.74 10.55 10.10
CA ALA A 164 25.69 10.12 8.69
C ALA A 164 24.34 9.46 8.32
N THR A 165 23.67 8.78 9.26
CA THR A 165 22.31 8.26 9.07
C THR A 165 21.22 9.34 9.10
N ASN A 166 21.47 10.50 9.71
CA ASN A 166 20.51 11.63 9.73
C ASN A 166 20.29 12.28 8.34
N LEU A 167 21.11 11.94 7.35
CA LEU A 167 20.96 12.40 5.95
C LEU A 167 20.00 11.56 5.11
N ILE A 168 19.33 10.58 5.70
CA ILE A 168 18.33 9.78 4.99
C ILE A 168 16.98 10.50 5.01
N ILE A 169 16.89 11.55 4.19
CA ILE A 169 15.79 12.51 4.22
C ILE A 169 14.42 11.89 3.92
N TRP A 170 14.36 10.78 3.17
CA TRP A 170 13.12 10.06 2.87
C TRP A 170 12.56 9.23 4.03
N ALA A 171 13.35 9.02 5.09
CA ALA A 171 12.94 8.29 6.29
C ALA A 171 12.82 9.19 7.52
N ALA A 172 13.07 10.49 7.39
CA ALA A 172 12.72 11.46 8.42
C ALA A 172 11.24 11.31 8.77
N THR A 173 10.90 11.22 10.06
CA THR A 173 9.51 11.12 10.51
C THR A 173 9.05 12.45 11.08
N CYS A 174 7.87 12.91 10.69
CA CYS A 174 7.22 14.02 11.38
C CYS A 174 6.58 13.56 12.72
N LYS A 175 5.91 14.46 13.45
CA LYS A 175 5.42 14.20 14.81
C LYS A 175 4.41 13.05 14.92
N ASP A 176 3.63 12.82 13.87
CA ASP A 176 2.68 11.71 13.83
C ASP A 176 3.32 10.39 13.38
N GLY A 177 4.63 10.36 13.13
CA GLY A 177 5.37 9.20 12.66
C GLY A 177 5.38 9.02 11.14
N SER A 178 4.70 9.87 10.38
CA SER A 178 4.68 9.79 8.92
C SER A 178 6.03 10.13 8.32
N THR A 179 6.41 9.39 7.29
CA THR A 179 7.58 9.67 6.46
C THR A 179 7.15 10.43 5.20
N PRO A 180 8.06 11.12 4.49
CA PRO A 180 7.73 11.74 3.21
C PRO A 180 7.15 10.74 2.21
N PHE A 181 7.63 9.49 2.21
CA PHE A 181 7.09 8.46 1.33
C PHE A 181 5.65 8.08 1.68
N LEU A 182 5.32 8.00 2.98
CA LEU A 182 3.94 7.81 3.43
C LEU A 182 3.06 8.99 3.00
N VAL A 183 3.53 10.23 3.20
CA VAL A 183 2.81 11.45 2.81
C VAL A 183 2.58 11.48 1.30
N ALA A 184 3.58 11.19 0.48
CA ALA A 184 3.42 11.12 -0.98
C ALA A 184 2.38 10.05 -1.38
N SER A 185 2.40 8.90 -0.71
CA SER A 185 1.45 7.80 -0.95
C SER A 185 0.03 8.14 -0.53
N SER A 186 -0.15 8.90 0.56
CA SER A 186 -1.46 9.25 1.13
C SER A 186 -2.10 10.49 0.50
N THR A 187 -1.31 11.35 -0.14
CA THR A 187 -1.80 12.60 -0.73
C THR A 187 -2.05 12.51 -2.23
N GLY A 188 -1.66 11.40 -2.87
CA GLY A 188 -1.88 11.19 -4.30
C GLY A 188 -0.79 11.78 -5.18
N ALA A 189 0.48 11.64 -4.78
CA ALA A 189 1.60 11.86 -5.68
C ALA A 189 1.54 10.91 -6.89
N SER A 190 2.19 11.27 -7.99
CA SER A 190 2.20 10.45 -9.20
C SER A 190 2.99 9.15 -8.99
N THR A 191 2.73 8.13 -9.82
CA THR A 191 3.47 6.87 -9.78
C THR A 191 4.96 7.09 -10.01
N GLU A 192 5.35 8.04 -10.87
CA GLU A 192 6.75 8.40 -11.14
C GLU A 192 7.44 8.97 -9.89
N VAL A 193 6.76 9.81 -9.12
CA VAL A 193 7.28 10.32 -7.84
C VAL A 193 7.53 9.17 -6.87
N LEU A 194 6.57 8.26 -6.74
CA LEU A 194 6.70 7.11 -5.82
C LEU A 194 7.76 6.11 -6.29
N HIS A 195 7.92 5.93 -7.61
CA HIS A 195 9.05 5.18 -8.15
C HIS A 195 10.39 5.82 -7.78
N CYS A 196 10.52 7.16 -7.82
CA CYS A 196 11.74 7.83 -7.37
C CYS A 196 12.05 7.54 -5.90
N TYR A 197 11.04 7.49 -5.02
CA TYR A 197 11.25 7.07 -3.63
C TYR A 197 11.77 5.65 -3.54
N LEU A 198 11.16 4.72 -4.27
CA LEU A 198 11.59 3.32 -4.26
C LEU A 198 12.98 3.13 -4.88
N ASP A 199 13.32 3.88 -5.93
CA ASP A 199 14.65 3.91 -6.52
C ASP A 199 15.68 4.44 -5.51
N GLU A 200 15.35 5.50 -4.78
CA GLU A 200 16.22 6.05 -3.74
C GLU A 200 16.41 5.04 -2.60
N ILE A 201 15.34 4.41 -2.11
CA ILE A 201 15.43 3.38 -1.07
C ILE A 201 16.28 2.20 -1.55
N GLN A 202 16.07 1.74 -2.79
CA GLN A 202 16.87 0.66 -3.40
C GLN A 202 18.35 1.05 -3.51
N TYR A 203 18.63 2.27 -3.96
CA TYR A 203 20.00 2.80 -4.08
C TYR A 203 20.73 2.74 -2.73
N TYR A 204 20.06 3.13 -1.63
CA TYR A 204 20.64 3.03 -0.29
C TYR A 204 20.84 1.58 0.15
N MET A 205 19.94 0.67 -0.22
CA MET A 205 20.09 -0.76 0.08
C MET A 205 21.26 -1.41 -0.67
N ASP A 206 21.47 -1.03 -1.93
CA ASP A 206 22.44 -1.67 -2.81
C ASP A 206 23.86 -1.12 -2.64
N ASN A 207 24.02 0.21 -2.62
CA ASN A 207 25.34 0.82 -2.80
C ASN A 207 26.07 1.21 -1.51
N ILE A 208 25.33 1.31 -0.41
CA ILE A 208 25.82 2.09 0.73
C ILE A 208 26.20 1.21 1.91
N TRP A 209 25.50 0.10 2.12
CA TRP A 209 25.54 -0.62 3.38
C TRP A 209 25.78 -2.10 3.19
N HIS A 210 26.80 -2.48 2.40
CA HIS A 210 27.14 -3.89 2.21
C HIS A 210 27.34 -4.63 3.55
N ASN A 211 27.76 -3.92 4.62
CA ASN A 211 28.05 -4.51 5.93
C ASN A 211 27.10 -4.12 7.09
N VAL A 212 26.05 -3.30 6.88
CA VAL A 212 25.16 -2.87 7.98
C VAL A 212 23.73 -3.38 7.76
N ASN A 213 23.51 -4.65 8.15
CA ASN A 213 22.20 -5.31 8.05
C ASN A 213 21.07 -4.51 8.69
N HIS A 214 21.34 -3.82 9.81
CA HIS A 214 20.35 -3.00 10.50
C HIS A 214 19.82 -1.84 9.63
N ILE A 215 20.66 -1.22 8.79
CA ILE A 215 20.23 -0.09 7.95
C ILE A 215 19.46 -0.56 6.72
N LYS A 216 19.86 -1.71 6.12
CA LYS A 216 19.04 -2.35 5.07
C LYS A 216 17.65 -2.70 5.60
N GLU A 217 17.59 -3.24 6.81
CA GLU A 217 16.33 -3.56 7.46
C GLU A 217 15.49 -2.31 7.74
N TRP A 218 16.11 -1.26 8.27
CA TRP A 218 15.44 0.01 8.50
C TRP A 218 14.92 0.68 7.20
N ALA A 219 15.70 0.62 6.11
CA ALA A 219 15.29 1.10 4.80
C ALA A 219 14.07 0.34 4.26
N ARG A 220 14.08 -1.00 4.35
CA ARG A 220 12.93 -1.85 4.01
C ARG A 220 11.71 -1.50 4.86
N LYS A 221 11.91 -1.41 6.18
CA LYS A 221 10.85 -1.06 7.13
C LYS A 221 10.21 0.28 6.80
N THR A 222 10.88 1.21 6.14
CA THR A 222 10.29 2.51 5.79
C THR A 222 9.12 2.41 4.80
N VAL A 223 9.09 1.39 3.93
CA VAL A 223 7.95 1.14 3.01
C VAL A 223 6.71 0.61 3.74
N ILE A 224 6.89 0.02 4.92
CA ILE A 224 5.83 -0.55 5.77
C ILE A 224 5.73 0.08 7.15
N ARG A 225 6.47 1.14 7.42
CA ARG A 225 6.48 1.76 8.73
C ARG A 225 5.13 2.43 8.92
N PRO A 226 4.33 1.99 9.90
CA PRO A 226 3.09 2.66 10.17
C PRO A 226 3.37 4.02 10.80
N ASP A 227 2.53 5.01 10.48
CA ASP A 227 2.38 6.20 11.32
C ASP A 227 1.74 5.85 12.68
N SER A 228 1.55 6.85 13.53
CA SER A 228 0.84 6.74 14.80
C SER A 228 -0.61 6.26 14.67
N SER A 229 -1.20 6.34 13.49
CA SER A 229 -2.54 5.83 13.16
C SER A 229 -2.51 4.40 12.60
N GLY A 230 -1.34 3.78 12.41
CA GLY A 230 -1.20 2.45 11.84
C GLY A 230 -1.11 2.41 10.31
N ASN A 231 -1.07 3.55 9.61
CA ASN A 231 -1.05 3.60 8.15
C ASN A 231 0.36 3.45 7.60
N THR A 232 0.53 2.49 6.70
CA THR A 232 1.78 2.31 5.94
C THR A 232 1.69 3.00 4.58
N PRO A 233 2.82 3.33 3.92
CA PRO A 233 2.81 3.89 2.57
C PRO A 233 1.95 3.08 1.60
N LEU A 234 2.07 1.75 1.64
CA LEU A 234 1.29 0.85 0.79
C LEU A 234 -0.22 0.90 1.10
N MET A 235 -0.59 0.91 2.39
CA MET A 235 -2.00 1.04 2.78
C MET A 235 -2.58 2.38 2.32
N SER A 236 -1.85 3.47 2.52
CA SER A 236 -2.24 4.80 2.09
C SER A 236 -2.35 4.93 0.57
N TRP A 237 -1.42 4.33 -0.17
CA TRP A 237 -1.45 4.25 -1.63
C TRP A 237 -2.71 3.54 -2.13
N MET A 238 -3.02 2.38 -1.53
CA MET A 238 -4.22 1.60 -1.84
C MET A 238 -5.50 2.35 -1.48
N ALA A 239 -5.55 2.96 -0.29
CA ALA A 239 -6.71 3.68 0.20
C ALA A 239 -7.02 4.92 -0.66
N TYR A 240 -6.01 5.74 -0.94
CA TYR A 240 -6.19 6.97 -1.72
C TYR A 240 -6.66 6.68 -3.15
N HIS A 241 -6.03 5.70 -3.80
CA HIS A 241 -6.32 5.40 -5.20
C HIS A 241 -7.49 4.45 -5.39
N ASN A 242 -8.08 3.92 -4.31
CA ASN A 242 -9.24 3.03 -4.39
C ASN A 242 -10.36 3.62 -5.26
N VAL A 243 -10.69 4.90 -5.06
CA VAL A 243 -11.71 5.60 -5.87
C VAL A 243 -11.26 5.77 -7.32
N TRP A 244 -9.99 6.08 -7.56
CA TRP A 244 -9.45 6.22 -8.91
C TRP A 244 -9.45 4.89 -9.67
N ILE A 245 -8.90 3.82 -9.07
CA ILE A 245 -8.90 2.45 -9.62
C ILE A 245 -10.34 2.04 -9.98
N ARG A 246 -11.29 2.27 -9.06
CA ARG A 246 -12.71 1.98 -9.29
C ARG A 246 -13.25 2.72 -10.52
N ARG A 247 -12.90 4.00 -10.72
CA ARG A 247 -13.33 4.80 -11.89
C ARG A 247 -12.73 4.33 -13.20
N GLN A 248 -11.44 3.96 -13.21
CA GLN A 248 -10.75 3.50 -14.43
C GLN A 248 -11.24 2.11 -14.89
N LEU A 249 -11.81 1.33 -13.96
CA LEU A 249 -12.32 -0.01 -14.23
C LEU A 249 -13.81 -0.03 -14.61
N ASP A 250 -14.46 1.13 -14.59
CA ASP A 250 -15.82 1.31 -15.09
C ASP A 250 -15.86 1.05 -16.61
N PRO A 251 -16.67 0.09 -17.11
CA PRO A 251 -16.80 -0.17 -18.55
C PRO A 251 -17.21 1.05 -19.37
N SER A 252 -17.95 1.98 -18.75
CA SER A 252 -18.47 3.19 -19.41
C SER A 252 -17.40 4.26 -19.67
N SER A 253 -16.28 4.22 -18.94
CA SER A 253 -15.21 5.23 -19.00
C SER A 253 -14.01 4.81 -19.86
N ARG A 254 -14.04 3.61 -20.48
CA ARG A 254 -12.87 2.98 -21.13
C ARG A 254 -12.18 3.86 -22.17
N ASN A 255 -11.19 4.62 -21.72
CA ASN A 255 -10.15 5.20 -22.54
C ASN A 255 -8.94 4.27 -22.48
N ILE A 256 -8.43 3.80 -23.63
CA ILE A 256 -7.30 2.86 -23.69
C ILE A 256 -6.07 3.40 -22.94
N ARG A 257 -5.87 4.73 -22.91
CA ARG A 257 -4.79 5.38 -22.15
C ARG A 257 -4.92 5.23 -20.63
N GLU A 258 -6.10 4.91 -20.12
CA GLU A 258 -6.34 4.70 -18.69
C GLU A 258 -5.94 3.29 -18.23
N LEU A 259 -5.99 2.30 -19.13
CA LEU A 259 -5.55 0.94 -18.83
C LEU A 259 -4.03 0.83 -18.63
N SER A 260 -3.23 1.61 -19.37
CA SER A 260 -1.77 1.63 -19.16
C SER A 260 -1.42 2.22 -17.79
N ARG A 261 -2.12 3.28 -17.36
CA ARG A 261 -1.94 3.87 -16.02
C ARG A 261 -2.28 2.90 -14.90
N LEU A 262 -3.29 2.03 -15.12
CA LEU A 262 -3.63 0.99 -14.16
C LEU A 262 -2.54 -0.09 -14.07
N ALA A 263 -1.86 -0.41 -15.16
CA ALA A 263 -0.71 -1.32 -15.13
C ALA A 263 0.44 -0.72 -14.31
N ASP A 264 0.76 0.56 -14.52
CA ASP A 264 1.78 1.28 -13.74
C ASP A 264 1.43 1.30 -12.25
N TYR A 265 0.15 1.50 -11.93
CA TYR A 265 -0.37 1.44 -10.57
C TYR A 265 -0.05 0.09 -9.90
N TRP A 266 -0.39 -1.02 -10.59
CA TRP A 266 -0.17 -2.36 -10.06
C TRP A 266 1.30 -2.74 -9.98
N GLU A 267 2.13 -2.31 -10.95
CA GLU A 267 3.57 -2.55 -10.90
C GLU A 267 4.21 -1.78 -9.74
N LEU A 268 3.78 -0.55 -9.46
CA LEU A 268 4.21 0.18 -8.28
C LEU A 268 3.79 -0.52 -6.99
N THR A 269 2.53 -0.95 -6.87
CA THR A 269 2.05 -1.69 -5.70
C THR A 269 2.86 -2.96 -5.48
N LYS A 270 3.10 -3.74 -6.55
CA LYS A 270 3.95 -4.93 -6.53
C LYS A 270 5.39 -4.61 -6.14
N ARG A 271 5.94 -3.48 -6.60
CA ARG A 271 7.29 -3.05 -6.24
C ARG A 271 7.39 -2.63 -4.78
N MET A 272 6.45 -1.84 -4.26
CA MET A 272 6.37 -1.50 -2.83
C MET A 272 6.33 -2.77 -1.99
N LEU A 273 5.46 -3.70 -2.39
CA LEU A 273 5.36 -5.02 -1.84
C LEU A 273 6.71 -5.74 -1.84
N GLN A 274 7.45 -5.79 -2.97
CA GLN A 274 8.78 -6.41 -3.07
C GLN A 274 9.80 -5.93 -2.04
N PHE A 275 9.73 -4.67 -1.61
CA PHE A 275 10.58 -4.19 -0.50
C PHE A 275 10.24 -4.85 0.84
N VAL A 276 8.96 -5.18 1.05
CA VAL A 276 8.43 -5.75 2.30
C VAL A 276 8.78 -7.21 2.47
N THR A 277 8.74 -8.01 1.40
CA THR A 277 8.83 -9.47 1.52
C THR A 277 10.15 -10.06 1.01
N ARG A 278 11.16 -9.24 0.72
CA ARG A 278 12.50 -9.73 0.34
C ARG A 278 13.19 -10.35 1.58
N ASN A 279 12.84 -11.61 1.82
CA ASN A 279 13.05 -12.47 2.99
C ASN A 279 14.50 -12.91 3.26
N ASP A 280 15.50 -12.04 3.16
CA ASP A 280 16.87 -12.47 3.52
C ASP A 280 17.12 -12.51 5.05
N LEU A 281 16.13 -12.14 5.89
CA LEU A 281 16.27 -12.07 7.35
C LEU A 281 14.98 -12.59 8.02
N VAL A 282 14.77 -13.91 8.01
CA VAL A 282 13.58 -14.60 8.56
C VAL A 282 13.65 -14.79 10.10
N ASP A 283 14.68 -14.30 10.78
CA ASP A 283 14.96 -14.71 12.16
C ASP A 283 14.31 -13.87 13.28
N SER A 284 13.37 -12.98 13.00
CA SER A 284 12.67 -12.25 14.06
C SER A 284 11.16 -12.47 14.04
N ASP A 285 10.64 -12.91 15.19
CA ASP A 285 9.25 -13.01 15.64
C ASP A 285 8.52 -11.63 15.63
N ASP A 286 8.65 -10.85 14.56
CA ASP A 286 8.16 -9.48 14.48
C ASP A 286 6.65 -9.50 14.20
N SER A 287 5.88 -9.60 15.30
CA SER A 287 4.41 -9.52 15.30
C SER A 287 3.83 -8.35 14.49
N ASN A 288 4.61 -7.27 14.28
CA ASN A 288 4.22 -6.16 13.43
C ASN A 288 4.16 -6.55 11.95
N GLN A 289 5.11 -7.35 11.44
CA GLN A 289 5.12 -7.78 10.04
C GLN A 289 3.90 -8.65 9.73
N GLN A 290 3.54 -9.55 10.64
CA GLN A 290 2.32 -10.36 10.54
C GLN A 290 1.08 -9.45 10.52
N GLN A 291 1.00 -8.45 11.40
CA GLN A 291 -0.13 -7.52 11.43
C GLN A 291 -0.24 -6.69 10.14
N THR A 292 0.88 -6.20 9.59
CA THR A 292 0.89 -5.47 8.31
C THR A 292 0.45 -6.37 7.16
N THR A 293 0.92 -7.62 7.12
CA THR A 293 0.53 -8.59 6.09
C THR A 293 -0.97 -8.89 6.16
N CYS A 294 -1.52 -9.17 7.35
CA CYS A 294 -2.96 -9.35 7.54
C CYS A 294 -3.74 -8.13 7.03
N THR A 295 -3.29 -6.93 7.36
CA THR A 295 -3.95 -5.68 6.94
C THR A 295 -3.95 -5.53 5.42
N LEU A 296 -2.84 -5.87 4.74
CA LEU A 296 -2.75 -5.85 3.28
C LEU A 296 -3.66 -6.89 2.62
N VAL A 297 -3.80 -8.08 3.20
CA VAL A 297 -4.74 -9.11 2.74
C VAL A 297 -6.19 -8.60 2.83
N HIS A 298 -6.56 -7.97 3.94
CA HIS A 298 -7.87 -7.32 4.10
C HIS A 298 -8.11 -6.22 3.07
N GLN A 299 -7.12 -5.38 2.81
CA GLN A 299 -7.22 -4.34 1.79
C GLN A 299 -7.40 -4.96 0.39
N CYS A 300 -6.60 -5.95 0.02
CA CYS A 300 -6.74 -6.69 -1.24
C CYS A 300 -8.13 -7.33 -1.39
N ALA A 301 -8.67 -7.89 -0.30
CA ALA A 301 -10.02 -8.42 -0.28
C ALA A 301 -11.09 -7.34 -0.50
N SER A 302 -10.94 -6.16 0.11
CA SER A 302 -11.89 -5.04 -0.02
C SER A 302 -12.02 -4.49 -1.44
N ILE A 303 -10.97 -4.70 -2.24
CA ILE A 303 -10.91 -4.34 -3.66
C ILE A 303 -10.86 -5.58 -4.56
N SER A 304 -11.32 -6.75 -4.08
CA SER A 304 -11.20 -8.04 -4.76
C SER A 304 -11.75 -8.11 -6.19
N LEU A 305 -12.74 -7.27 -6.53
CA LEU A 305 -13.24 -7.12 -7.90
C LEU A 305 -12.14 -6.66 -8.88
N TYR A 306 -11.22 -5.85 -8.38
CA TYR A 306 -10.24 -5.08 -9.15
C TYR A 306 -8.80 -5.51 -8.89
N CYS A 307 -8.55 -6.12 -7.74
CA CYS A 307 -7.24 -6.57 -7.30
C CYS A 307 -6.81 -7.80 -8.10
N PRO A 308 -5.65 -7.77 -8.78
CA PRO A 308 -5.15 -8.94 -9.48
C PRO A 308 -4.78 -10.02 -8.45
N ILE A 309 -5.14 -11.27 -8.74
CA ILE A 309 -4.90 -12.42 -7.85
C ILE A 309 -3.42 -12.58 -7.53
N SER A 310 -2.56 -12.29 -8.51
CA SER A 310 -1.11 -12.31 -8.32
C SER A 310 -0.67 -11.40 -7.19
N LEU A 311 -1.36 -10.29 -6.91
CA LEU A 311 -1.07 -9.41 -5.78
C LEU A 311 -1.38 -10.10 -4.46
N LEU A 312 -2.56 -10.73 -4.34
CA LEU A 312 -2.93 -11.47 -3.14
C LEU A 312 -1.96 -12.63 -2.90
N GLU A 313 -1.67 -13.42 -3.93
CA GLU A 313 -0.70 -14.52 -3.87
C GLU A 313 0.67 -14.02 -3.42
N TRP A 314 1.08 -12.85 -3.86
CA TRP A 314 2.36 -12.28 -3.51
C TRP A 314 2.39 -11.78 -2.06
N VAL A 315 1.32 -11.12 -1.58
CA VAL A 315 1.19 -10.68 -0.18
C VAL A 315 1.32 -11.86 0.78
N VAL A 316 0.79 -13.02 0.42
CA VAL A 316 0.75 -14.18 1.32
C VAL A 316 1.76 -15.28 1.02
N SER A 317 2.43 -15.24 -0.13
CA SER A 317 3.51 -16.16 -0.44
C SER A 317 4.77 -15.56 0.17
N PRO A 318 5.18 -15.96 1.39
CA PRO A 318 6.56 -15.71 1.74
C PRO A 318 7.38 -16.39 0.65
N HIS A 319 8.33 -15.70 0.05
CA HIS A 319 9.33 -16.36 -0.77
C HIS A 319 9.99 -17.44 0.10
N ARG A 320 9.52 -18.69 -0.03
CA ARG A 320 10.10 -19.90 0.58
C ARG A 320 11.42 -20.15 -0.14
N GLN A 321 12.46 -19.40 0.19
CA GLN A 321 13.83 -19.76 -0.13
C GLN A 321 14.58 -20.35 1.08
N GLY A 322 13.96 -20.45 2.26
CA GLY A 322 14.53 -21.10 3.43
C GLY A 322 14.03 -22.54 3.63
N ILE A 323 14.90 -23.50 3.31
CA ILE A 323 15.06 -24.85 3.89
C ILE A 323 13.78 -25.55 4.39
N VAL A 324 13.32 -26.54 3.62
CA VAL A 324 12.34 -27.54 4.09
C VAL A 324 13.05 -28.44 5.10
N ASP A 325 12.96 -28.12 6.39
CA ASP A 325 13.32 -29.08 7.43
C ASP A 325 12.20 -30.13 7.54
N LEU A 326 12.45 -31.31 6.98
CA LEU A 326 11.51 -32.43 6.87
C LEU A 326 11.25 -33.14 8.22
N SER A 327 11.75 -32.63 9.35
CA SER A 327 11.84 -33.38 10.60
C SER A 327 10.80 -33.03 11.68
N LEU A 328 9.93 -32.03 11.50
CA LEU A 328 8.92 -31.67 12.51
C LEU A 328 7.48 -31.72 11.97
N GLN A 329 6.68 -32.65 12.51
CA GLN A 329 5.25 -32.84 12.25
C GLN A 329 4.34 -31.79 12.94
N SER A 330 4.83 -30.57 13.18
CA SER A 330 3.92 -29.47 13.55
C SER A 330 3.37 -28.86 12.28
N VAL A 331 2.04 -28.75 12.18
CA VAL A 331 1.37 -28.02 11.09
C VAL A 331 1.74 -26.55 11.27
N THR A 332 2.85 -26.13 10.67
CA THR A 332 3.25 -24.74 10.61
C THR A 332 2.32 -24.04 9.63
N TRP A 333 1.40 -23.25 10.17
CA TRP A 333 0.51 -22.41 9.38
C TRP A 333 1.37 -21.52 8.51
N THR A 334 1.09 -21.50 7.20
CA THR A 334 1.76 -20.56 6.32
C THR A 334 1.25 -19.14 6.62
N PRO A 335 2.02 -18.08 6.35
CA PRO A 335 1.54 -16.71 6.50
C PRO A 335 0.20 -16.45 5.80
N ALA A 336 -0.06 -17.15 4.70
CA ALA A 336 -1.35 -17.13 4.01
C ALA A 336 -2.52 -17.60 4.87
N ASP A 337 -2.36 -18.73 5.54
CA ASP A 337 -3.40 -19.33 6.37
C ASP A 337 -3.71 -18.44 7.57
N ILE A 338 -2.66 -17.89 8.20
CA ILE A 338 -2.76 -16.94 9.32
C ILE A 338 -3.50 -15.67 8.88
N CYS A 339 -3.11 -15.06 7.77
CA CYS A 339 -3.71 -13.81 7.31
C CYS A 339 -5.17 -14.01 6.89
N ALA A 340 -5.48 -15.12 6.21
CA ALA A 340 -6.84 -15.47 5.83
C ALA A 340 -7.74 -15.76 7.05
N ALA A 341 -7.16 -16.27 8.14
CA ALA A 341 -7.86 -16.57 9.39
C ALA A 341 -7.93 -15.38 10.38
N THR A 342 -7.18 -14.30 10.16
CA THR A 342 -7.11 -13.17 11.10
C THR A 342 -8.25 -12.17 10.84
N PRO A 343 -9.16 -11.95 11.80
CA PRO A 343 -10.20 -10.94 11.65
C PRO A 343 -9.61 -9.53 11.70
N ASP A 344 -10.17 -8.61 10.92
CA ASP A 344 -9.89 -7.19 11.03
C ASP A 344 -10.28 -6.68 12.42
N ARG A 345 -9.39 -5.94 13.08
CA ARG A 345 -9.59 -5.50 14.48
C ARG A 345 -10.77 -4.55 14.64
N THR A 346 -11.10 -3.79 13.60
CA THR A 346 -12.14 -2.75 13.67
C THR A 346 -13.53 -3.32 13.37
N THR A 347 -13.63 -4.22 12.40
CA THR A 347 -14.89 -4.76 11.89
C THR A 347 -15.19 -6.17 12.38
N GLY A 348 -14.19 -6.89 12.89
CA GLY A 348 -14.30 -8.32 13.23
C GLY A 348 -14.48 -9.24 12.02
N LYS A 349 -14.34 -8.73 10.79
CA LYS A 349 -14.55 -9.49 9.56
C LYS A 349 -13.28 -10.21 9.13
N LEU A 350 -13.39 -11.38 8.52
CA LEU A 350 -12.28 -12.06 7.85
C LEU A 350 -12.05 -11.44 6.45
N PRO A 351 -10.86 -11.57 5.84
CA PRO A 351 -10.64 -11.11 4.47
C PRO A 351 -11.64 -11.75 3.50
N PHE A 352 -12.00 -13.01 3.74
CA PHE A 352 -13.06 -13.70 3.02
C PHE A 352 -14.40 -12.96 3.08
N HIS A 353 -14.83 -12.50 4.26
CA HIS A 353 -16.06 -11.71 4.42
C HIS A 353 -15.98 -10.38 3.67
N VAL A 354 -14.84 -9.71 3.77
CA VAL A 354 -14.57 -8.43 3.09
C VAL A 354 -14.61 -8.60 1.56
N ALA A 355 -14.04 -9.68 1.03
CA ALA A 355 -14.08 -9.99 -0.40
C ALA A 355 -15.51 -10.27 -0.89
N MET A 356 -16.32 -10.98 -0.11
CA MET A 356 -17.73 -11.23 -0.44
C MET A 356 -18.57 -9.95 -0.44
N GLU A 357 -18.27 -9.02 0.46
CA GLU A 357 -18.96 -7.73 0.58
C GLU A 357 -18.49 -6.69 -0.44
N ALA A 358 -17.40 -6.96 -1.18
CA ALA A 358 -16.92 -6.03 -2.20
C ALA A 358 -17.99 -5.83 -3.27
N ARG A 359 -18.57 -4.63 -3.31
CA ARG A 359 -19.62 -4.24 -4.28
C ARG A 359 -19.03 -3.51 -5.48
N PRO A 360 -19.54 -3.76 -6.70
CA PRO A 360 -19.31 -2.86 -7.82
C PRO A 360 -19.93 -1.49 -7.49
N PHE A 361 -19.32 -0.42 -7.98
CA PHE A 361 -19.75 0.94 -7.64
C PHE A 361 -21.16 1.19 -8.18
N SER A 362 -22.10 1.55 -7.31
CA SER A 362 -23.28 2.32 -7.69
C SER A 362 -22.94 3.78 -7.44
N PHE A 363 -22.93 4.61 -8.49
CA PHE A 363 -22.88 6.07 -8.30
C PHE A 363 -24.12 6.43 -7.48
N ASP A 364 -23.95 6.79 -6.20
CA ASP A 364 -25.00 7.49 -5.46
C ASP A 364 -25.12 8.87 -6.08
N SER A 365 -25.90 8.96 -7.16
CA SER A 365 -26.29 10.20 -7.82
C SER A 365 -27.27 10.96 -6.92
N THR A 366 -26.81 11.37 -5.74
CA THR A 366 -27.54 12.26 -4.84
C THR A 366 -27.48 13.72 -5.30
N THR A 367 -26.77 14.01 -6.41
CA THR A 367 -26.95 15.26 -7.15
C THR A 367 -28.34 15.24 -7.80
N SER A 368 -29.28 15.88 -7.11
CA SER A 368 -30.64 16.13 -7.54
C SER A 368 -30.69 16.70 -8.96
N VAL A 369 -31.35 15.96 -9.85
CA VAL A 369 -32.41 16.38 -10.79
C VAL A 369 -32.37 15.43 -12.00
N GLY A 370 -33.26 14.43 -12.00
CA GLY A 370 -33.90 13.99 -13.24
C GLY A 370 -33.39 12.78 -14.04
N GLU A 371 -32.43 11.97 -13.56
CA GLU A 371 -32.05 10.74 -14.29
C GLU A 371 -32.14 9.50 -13.41
N ALA A 372 -33.28 8.80 -13.50
CA ALA A 372 -33.50 7.48 -12.91
C ALA A 372 -32.72 6.35 -13.62
N ASP A 373 -31.90 6.68 -14.63
CA ASP A 373 -31.18 5.71 -15.46
C ASP A 373 -29.72 5.48 -15.04
N ALA A 374 -29.13 6.35 -14.19
CA ALA A 374 -27.72 6.21 -13.77
C ALA A 374 -27.51 5.14 -12.66
N VAL A 375 -28.55 4.77 -11.91
CA VAL A 375 -28.48 3.75 -10.84
C VAL A 375 -28.68 2.31 -11.39
N ARG A 376 -29.04 2.17 -12.67
CA ARG A 376 -29.51 0.89 -13.27
C ARG A 376 -28.43 0.08 -14.00
N TYR A 377 -27.20 0.57 -14.12
CA TYR A 377 -26.10 -0.16 -14.76
C TYR A 377 -25.31 -1.07 -13.79
N THR A 378 -25.96 -1.64 -12.78
CA THR A 378 -25.38 -2.66 -11.88
C THR A 378 -25.39 -4.07 -12.47
N ALA A 379 -25.37 -4.20 -13.80
CA ALA A 379 -24.99 -5.46 -14.43
C ALA A 379 -23.53 -5.75 -14.03
N THR A 380 -23.35 -6.65 -13.07
CA THR A 380 -22.07 -7.11 -12.55
C THR A 380 -21.17 -7.47 -13.73
N ASN A 381 -20.12 -6.68 -13.97
CA ASN A 381 -19.15 -6.97 -15.03
C ASN A 381 -18.60 -8.39 -14.79
N PRO A 382 -18.86 -9.37 -15.68
CA PRO A 382 -18.53 -10.77 -15.42
C PRO A 382 -17.05 -11.01 -15.16
N ARG A 383 -16.17 -10.14 -15.68
CA ARG A 383 -14.72 -10.22 -15.43
C ARG A 383 -14.36 -9.81 -14.00
N LEU A 384 -15.00 -8.77 -13.47
CA LEU A 384 -14.78 -8.35 -12.07
C LEU A 384 -15.32 -9.41 -11.12
N GLU A 385 -16.48 -9.98 -11.46
CA GLU A 385 -17.11 -11.05 -10.70
C GLU A 385 -16.20 -12.29 -10.67
N LYS A 386 -15.64 -12.66 -11.82
CA LYS A 386 -14.64 -13.73 -11.94
C LYS A 386 -13.42 -13.48 -11.05
N ASN A 387 -12.87 -12.26 -11.05
CA ASN A 387 -11.73 -11.92 -10.19
C ASN A 387 -12.07 -12.10 -8.70
N ARG A 388 -13.24 -11.60 -8.28
CA ARG A 388 -13.70 -11.75 -6.89
C ARG A 388 -13.87 -13.22 -6.50
N ILE A 389 -14.46 -14.04 -7.36
CA ILE A 389 -14.58 -15.48 -7.09
C ILE A 389 -13.22 -16.16 -7.03
N GLN A 390 -12.29 -15.83 -7.92
CA GLN A 390 -10.94 -16.38 -7.85
C GLN A 390 -10.23 -15.96 -6.55
N MET A 391 -10.42 -14.71 -6.10
CA MET A 391 -9.94 -14.23 -4.80
C MET A 391 -10.52 -15.04 -3.64
N ILE A 392 -11.84 -15.26 -3.65
CA ILE A 392 -12.55 -16.04 -2.63
C ILE A 392 -12.10 -17.50 -2.63
N LYS A 393 -12.01 -18.14 -3.80
CA LYS A 393 -11.47 -19.50 -3.95
C LYS A 393 -10.09 -19.61 -3.33
N LYS A 394 -9.23 -18.61 -3.56
CA LYS A 394 -7.89 -18.58 -2.99
C LYS A 394 -7.89 -18.43 -1.47
N LEU A 395 -8.66 -17.49 -0.92
CA LEU A 395 -8.81 -17.30 0.52
C LEU A 395 -9.36 -18.55 1.21
N LEU A 396 -10.33 -19.24 0.59
CA LEU A 396 -10.87 -20.51 1.10
C LEU A 396 -9.91 -21.68 0.95
N THR A 397 -8.95 -21.62 0.03
CA THR A 397 -7.87 -22.60 -0.05
C THR A 397 -6.92 -22.45 1.14
N TRP A 398 -6.66 -21.22 1.59
CA TRP A 398 -5.80 -20.95 2.76
C TRP A 398 -6.53 -21.15 4.09
N TYR A 399 -7.81 -20.80 4.16
CA TYR A 399 -8.62 -20.97 5.36
C TYR A 399 -10.04 -21.47 5.04
N PRO A 400 -10.21 -22.80 4.86
CA PRO A 400 -11.51 -23.39 4.49
C PRO A 400 -12.62 -23.11 5.50
N ASP A 401 -12.29 -23.04 6.79
CA ASP A 401 -13.24 -22.80 7.87
C ASP A 401 -13.96 -21.45 7.72
N ALA A 402 -13.37 -20.48 7.01
CA ALA A 402 -13.98 -19.19 6.74
C ALA A 402 -15.38 -19.32 6.09
N ALA A 403 -15.63 -20.38 5.31
CA ALA A 403 -16.94 -20.65 4.71
C ALA A 403 -18.04 -20.97 5.75
N THR A 404 -17.66 -21.27 6.99
CA THR A 404 -18.56 -21.57 8.11
C THR A 404 -18.63 -20.44 9.14
N VAL A 405 -17.63 -19.54 9.16
CA VAL A 405 -17.59 -18.43 10.10
C VAL A 405 -18.72 -17.44 9.77
N PRO A 406 -19.65 -17.17 10.71
CA PRO A 406 -20.77 -16.29 10.42
C PRO A 406 -20.36 -14.83 10.28
N PHE A 407 -21.05 -14.09 9.40
CA PHE A 407 -21.01 -12.64 9.33
C PHE A 407 -21.61 -12.07 10.61
N GLN A 408 -20.77 -11.45 11.46
CA GLN A 408 -21.25 -10.66 12.58
C GLN A 408 -21.87 -9.38 12.03
N LEU A 409 -23.20 -9.31 12.06
CA LEU A 409 -23.89 -8.05 11.77
C LEU A 409 -23.68 -7.13 12.96
N MET A 410 -22.69 -6.24 12.87
CA MET A 410 -22.59 -5.13 13.82
C MET A 410 -23.89 -4.33 13.74
N LYS A 411 -24.58 -4.23 14.88
CA LYS A 411 -25.69 -3.29 15.06
C LYS A 411 -25.14 -1.92 14.70
N CYS A 412 -25.66 -1.27 13.65
CA CYS A 412 -25.31 0.12 13.34
C CYS A 412 -25.53 0.95 14.63
N ALA A 413 -24.45 1.46 15.22
CA ALA A 413 -24.45 2.14 16.50
C ALA A 413 -25.03 3.56 16.44
N ASN A 414 -26.00 3.83 15.56
CA ASN A 414 -26.55 5.16 15.32
C ASN A 414 -27.81 5.48 16.15
N ASP A 415 -28.26 4.60 17.03
CA ASP A 415 -29.31 4.92 18.01
C ASP A 415 -28.72 5.65 19.23
N THR A 416 -28.17 6.85 19.01
CA THR A 416 -27.61 7.72 20.06
C THR A 416 -28.68 8.48 20.88
N THR A 417 -29.96 8.12 20.77
CA THR A 417 -31.08 8.85 21.43
C THR A 417 -31.83 8.03 22.50
N ALA A 418 -31.16 7.13 23.22
CA ALA A 418 -31.76 6.46 24.38
C ALA A 418 -30.95 6.76 25.64
N ALA A 419 -31.40 7.79 26.37
CA ALA A 419 -30.95 8.12 27.71
C ALA A 419 -31.30 7.01 28.71
N THR A 420 -30.32 6.65 29.56
CA THR A 420 -30.47 6.07 30.91
C THR A 420 -31.61 5.07 31.15
N VAL A 421 -31.33 3.79 30.92
CA VAL A 421 -32.06 2.66 31.54
C VAL A 421 -31.02 1.75 32.24
N PRO A 422 -31.29 1.18 33.43
CA PRO A 422 -30.28 0.46 34.21
C PRO A 422 -29.87 -0.87 33.56
N HIS A 423 -28.56 -1.12 33.57
CA HIS A 423 -27.90 -2.34 33.11
C HIS A 423 -28.15 -3.54 34.05
N SER A 424 -29.20 -4.33 33.84
CA SER A 424 -29.30 -5.64 34.52
C SER A 424 -29.87 -6.81 33.71
N ASP A 425 -30.12 -6.71 32.40
CA ASP A 425 -30.53 -7.86 31.56
C ASP A 425 -29.88 -7.81 30.15
N LEU A 426 -28.55 -8.00 30.07
CA LEU A 426 -27.80 -8.07 28.80
C LEU A 426 -27.35 -9.50 28.43
N SER A 427 -27.90 -10.55 29.03
CA SER A 427 -27.48 -11.93 28.78
C SER A 427 -27.98 -12.56 27.47
N GLU A 428 -28.80 -11.88 26.66
CA GLU A 428 -29.41 -12.51 25.46
C GLU A 428 -29.57 -11.61 24.23
N ASN A 429 -28.73 -10.59 24.05
CA ASN A 429 -28.57 -9.98 22.72
C ASN A 429 -27.77 -10.92 21.81
N LYS A 430 -28.39 -12.04 21.43
CA LYS A 430 -27.85 -13.03 20.49
C LYS A 430 -27.67 -12.33 19.15
N ILE A 431 -26.46 -11.86 18.87
CA ILE A 431 -26.07 -11.24 17.60
C ILE A 431 -26.53 -12.18 16.49
N ARG A 432 -27.53 -11.75 15.72
CA ARG A 432 -28.03 -12.53 14.59
C ARG A 432 -26.94 -12.48 13.52
N SER A 433 -26.30 -13.61 13.28
CA SER A 433 -25.26 -13.76 12.27
C SER A 433 -25.74 -14.62 11.11
N ARG A 434 -25.28 -14.29 9.90
CA ARG A 434 -25.56 -15.05 8.67
C ARG A 434 -24.38 -15.94 8.34
N SER A 435 -24.64 -17.17 7.91
CA SER A 435 -23.57 -17.97 7.30
C SER A 435 -23.14 -17.30 5.97
N PRO A 436 -21.89 -17.49 5.53
CA PRO A 436 -21.42 -16.92 4.28
C PRO A 436 -22.27 -17.27 3.07
N PHE A 437 -22.74 -18.50 2.96
CA PHE A 437 -23.65 -18.91 1.90
C PHE A 437 -24.98 -18.14 1.92
N LEU A 438 -25.62 -18.03 3.10
CA LEU A 438 -26.86 -17.26 3.24
C LEU A 438 -26.63 -15.77 2.98
N GLN A 439 -25.45 -15.25 3.34
CA GLN A 439 -25.04 -13.89 3.04
C GLN A 439 -24.87 -13.66 1.53
N ALA A 440 -24.28 -14.61 0.80
CA ALA A 440 -24.17 -14.55 -0.66
C ALA A 440 -25.54 -14.52 -1.33
N ILE A 441 -26.46 -15.39 -0.89
CA ILE A 441 -27.85 -15.40 -1.41
C ILE A 441 -28.53 -14.07 -1.10
N ALA A 442 -28.43 -13.56 0.13
CA ALA A 442 -29.05 -12.30 0.52
C ALA A 442 -28.51 -11.08 -0.25
N PHE A 443 -27.26 -11.15 -0.74
CA PHE A 443 -26.68 -10.12 -1.60
C PHE A 443 -27.02 -10.29 -3.09
N GLY A 444 -27.82 -11.30 -3.46
CA GLY A 444 -28.19 -11.56 -4.84
C GLY A 444 -27.04 -12.10 -5.68
N MET A 445 -26.05 -12.75 -5.05
CA MET A 445 -24.94 -13.36 -5.78
C MET A 445 -25.44 -14.55 -6.60
N THR A 446 -24.81 -14.81 -7.74
CA THR A 446 -25.33 -15.76 -8.73
C THR A 446 -24.80 -17.17 -8.54
N TRP A 447 -25.56 -18.14 -9.05
CA TRP A 447 -25.13 -19.53 -9.17
C TRP A 447 -24.12 -19.76 -10.30
N TRP A 448 -24.18 -18.97 -11.38
CA TRP A 448 -23.29 -19.04 -12.56
C TRP A 448 -22.67 -17.68 -12.90
N HIS A 449 -21.47 -17.67 -13.49
CA HIS A 449 -20.77 -16.44 -13.88
C HIS A 449 -21.03 -15.95 -15.32
N THR A 450 -21.61 -16.77 -16.19
CA THR A 450 -21.72 -16.46 -17.63
C THR A 450 -23.17 -16.25 -18.05
N MET A 451 -23.46 -15.06 -18.61
CA MET A 451 -24.76 -14.73 -19.21
C MET A 451 -25.01 -15.42 -20.57
N ASN A 452 -24.05 -16.18 -21.10
CA ASN A 452 -24.22 -16.93 -22.34
C ASN A 452 -24.63 -18.37 -22.04
N THR A 453 -25.86 -18.52 -21.52
CA THR A 453 -26.52 -19.81 -21.24
C THR A 453 -26.71 -20.67 -22.50
N ALA A 454 -26.52 -20.11 -23.69
CA ALA A 454 -26.74 -20.79 -24.96
C ALA A 454 -25.76 -21.95 -25.27
N ASN A 455 -24.64 -22.07 -24.55
CA ASN A 455 -23.62 -23.10 -24.81
C ASN A 455 -23.13 -23.85 -23.55
N CYS A 456 -23.84 -23.76 -22.43
CA CYS A 456 -23.47 -24.44 -21.19
C CYS A 456 -23.92 -25.91 -21.22
N ASN A 457 -23.15 -26.80 -21.85
CA ASN A 457 -23.33 -28.22 -21.60
C ASN A 457 -22.98 -28.50 -20.13
N GLU A 458 -23.97 -28.95 -19.33
CA GLU A 458 -23.83 -29.22 -17.88
C GLU A 458 -22.76 -30.28 -17.55
N GLU A 459 -22.25 -31.00 -18.55
CA GLU A 459 -21.27 -32.07 -18.42
C GLU A 459 -19.81 -31.60 -18.44
N ASP A 460 -19.56 -30.34 -18.84
CA ASP A 460 -18.20 -29.81 -18.81
C ASP A 460 -17.90 -29.31 -17.38
N HIS A 461 -17.22 -30.15 -16.59
CA HIS A 461 -16.87 -29.92 -15.19
C HIS A 461 -15.85 -28.77 -14.97
N ASN A 462 -15.77 -27.81 -15.89
CA ASN A 462 -14.82 -26.73 -15.76
C ASN A 462 -15.26 -25.76 -14.66
N ASP A 463 -14.55 -25.80 -13.52
CA ASP A 463 -14.78 -24.97 -12.34
C ASP A 463 -14.64 -23.45 -12.62
N ASP A 464 -14.16 -23.08 -13.81
CA ASP A 464 -14.03 -21.71 -14.29
C ASP A 464 -15.35 -20.94 -14.40
N TYR A 465 -16.50 -21.63 -14.47
CA TYR A 465 -17.81 -21.00 -14.68
C TYR A 465 -18.69 -20.93 -13.44
N MET A 466 -18.22 -21.44 -12.30
CA MET A 466 -18.99 -21.45 -11.06
C MET A 466 -19.25 -20.04 -10.53
N GLY A 467 -20.50 -19.75 -10.18
CA GLY A 467 -20.86 -18.57 -9.39
C GLY A 467 -20.62 -18.77 -7.89
N LEU A 468 -20.73 -17.70 -7.11
CA LEU A 468 -20.29 -17.68 -5.71
C LEU A 468 -21.19 -18.54 -4.82
N VAL A 469 -22.49 -18.56 -5.10
CA VAL A 469 -23.44 -19.41 -4.37
C VAL A 469 -23.13 -20.89 -4.61
N GLN A 470 -22.82 -21.26 -5.86
CA GLN A 470 -22.45 -22.63 -6.21
C GLN A 470 -21.12 -23.06 -5.58
N LEU A 471 -20.14 -22.16 -5.55
CA LEU A 471 -18.86 -22.40 -4.88
C LEU A 471 -19.06 -22.70 -3.39
N LEU A 472 -19.77 -21.82 -2.68
CA LEU A 472 -20.02 -21.98 -1.24
C LEU A 472 -20.89 -23.20 -0.93
N TRP A 473 -21.83 -23.55 -1.83
CA TRP A 473 -22.61 -24.79 -1.72
C TRP A 473 -21.72 -26.02 -1.80
N ARG A 474 -20.83 -26.12 -2.81
CA ARG A 474 -19.94 -27.29 -2.95
C ARG A 474 -19.03 -27.48 -1.73
N LEU A 475 -18.59 -26.39 -1.12
CA LEU A 475 -17.71 -26.44 0.04
C LEU A 475 -18.43 -26.86 1.33
N ASN A 476 -19.76 -26.75 1.40
CA ASN A 476 -20.54 -27.01 2.62
C ASN A 476 -21.97 -27.54 2.35
N ALA A 477 -22.11 -28.49 1.41
CA ALA A 477 -23.41 -28.93 0.89
C ALA A 477 -24.35 -29.52 1.96
N GLY A 478 -23.83 -30.03 3.09
CA GLY A 478 -24.63 -30.73 4.11
C GLY A 478 -25.05 -29.92 5.35
N GLN A 479 -24.38 -28.80 5.67
CA GLN A 479 -24.65 -28.05 6.92
C GLN A 479 -25.51 -26.80 6.73
N ILE A 480 -25.54 -26.27 5.51
CA ILE A 480 -26.01 -24.91 5.24
C ILE A 480 -27.45 -24.92 4.72
N THR A 481 -27.86 -25.97 4.03
CA THR A 481 -29.14 -26.11 3.34
C THR A 481 -30.32 -26.26 4.30
N SER A 482 -30.12 -26.94 5.42
CA SER A 482 -31.16 -27.25 6.41
C SER A 482 -31.46 -26.13 7.41
N ASN A 483 -30.61 -25.10 7.49
CA ASN A 483 -30.72 -24.05 8.50
C ASN A 483 -31.44 -22.82 7.96
N ARG A 484 -32.47 -22.36 8.69
CA ARG A 484 -33.09 -21.05 8.45
C ARG A 484 -32.07 -19.94 8.65
N ASP A 485 -32.11 -18.92 7.80
CA ASP A 485 -31.39 -17.68 8.04
C ASP A 485 -31.86 -17.05 9.36
N LYS A 486 -30.94 -16.91 10.32
CA LYS A 486 -31.25 -16.36 11.64
C LYS A 486 -31.72 -14.90 11.58
N VAL A 487 -31.43 -14.20 10.48
CA VAL A 487 -31.79 -12.78 10.29
C VAL A 487 -33.21 -12.66 9.73
N SER A 488 -33.49 -13.29 8.58
CA SER A 488 -34.79 -13.20 7.90
C SER A 488 -35.81 -14.26 8.34
N GLY A 489 -35.35 -15.36 8.95
CA GLY A 489 -36.17 -16.55 9.23
C GLY A 489 -36.43 -17.43 8.00
N LEU A 490 -35.90 -17.08 6.82
CA LEU A 490 -36.16 -17.79 5.57
C LEU A 490 -35.17 -18.93 5.32
N TYR A 491 -35.62 -19.98 4.64
CA TYR A 491 -34.73 -21.00 4.09
C TYR A 491 -33.94 -20.46 2.89
N PRO A 492 -32.78 -21.04 2.54
CA PRO A 492 -31.95 -20.56 1.44
C PRO A 492 -32.68 -20.32 0.12
N PHE A 493 -33.54 -21.25 -0.33
CA PHE A 493 -34.29 -21.08 -1.58
C PHE A 493 -35.37 -20.00 -1.48
N MET A 494 -36.01 -19.85 -0.32
CA MET A 494 -37.00 -18.79 -0.07
C MET A 494 -36.30 -17.42 -0.01
N LEU A 495 -35.13 -17.36 0.60
CA LEU A 495 -34.30 -16.16 0.66
C LEU A 495 -33.85 -15.77 -0.75
N ALA A 496 -33.41 -16.72 -1.58
CA ALA A 496 -33.05 -16.47 -2.97
C ALA A 496 -34.24 -15.90 -3.77
N ALA A 497 -35.43 -16.50 -3.62
CA ALA A 497 -36.65 -16.01 -4.26
C ALA A 497 -37.05 -14.61 -3.76
N ALA A 498 -36.95 -14.35 -2.46
CA ALA A 498 -37.26 -13.04 -1.89
C ALA A 498 -36.28 -11.96 -2.40
N THR A 499 -34.99 -12.27 -2.45
CA THR A 499 -33.98 -11.36 -3.01
C THR A 499 -34.23 -11.07 -4.50
N ALA A 500 -34.69 -12.05 -5.28
CA ALA A 500 -35.11 -11.87 -6.67
C ALA A 500 -36.18 -10.78 -6.82
N THR A 501 -37.24 -10.87 -6.01
CA THR A 501 -38.38 -9.95 -6.10
C THR A 501 -38.04 -8.51 -5.74
N THR A 502 -37.03 -8.27 -4.90
CA THR A 502 -36.61 -6.91 -4.51
C THR A 502 -35.81 -6.17 -5.58
N THR A 503 -35.36 -6.86 -6.62
CA THR A 503 -34.49 -6.32 -7.68
C THR A 503 -35.18 -6.20 -9.04
N ALA A 504 -36.48 -6.49 -9.10
CA ALA A 504 -37.25 -6.80 -10.31
C ALA A 504 -37.72 -5.60 -11.17
N ASP A 505 -37.10 -4.42 -11.03
CA ASP A 505 -37.39 -3.30 -11.95
C ASP A 505 -36.62 -3.40 -13.28
N ASP A 506 -35.73 -4.39 -13.42
CA ASP A 506 -34.94 -4.62 -14.64
C ASP A 506 -35.05 -6.07 -15.13
N CYS A 507 -35.88 -6.29 -16.14
CA CYS A 507 -36.30 -7.59 -16.70
C CYS A 507 -35.16 -8.56 -17.11
N ARG A 508 -33.90 -8.09 -17.16
CA ARG A 508 -32.73 -8.93 -17.47
C ARG A 508 -32.09 -9.58 -16.24
N ASN A 509 -32.28 -9.02 -15.04
CA ASN A 509 -31.74 -9.60 -13.80
C ASN A 509 -32.63 -10.71 -13.23
N ASP A 510 -33.91 -10.73 -13.60
CA ASP A 510 -34.87 -11.74 -13.15
C ASP A 510 -34.41 -13.16 -13.51
N THR A 511 -33.80 -13.35 -14.68
CA THR A 511 -33.32 -14.67 -15.13
C THR A 511 -32.24 -15.22 -14.21
N LEU A 512 -31.29 -14.41 -13.74
CA LEU A 512 -30.15 -14.87 -12.92
C LEU A 512 -30.56 -15.28 -11.49
N LEU A 513 -31.55 -14.61 -10.91
CA LEU A 513 -32.03 -14.88 -9.55
C LEU A 513 -33.06 -16.02 -9.54
N ILE A 514 -33.89 -16.12 -10.58
CA ILE A 514 -34.72 -17.30 -10.85
C ILE A 514 -33.81 -18.52 -11.08
N ASP A 515 -32.71 -18.37 -11.83
CA ASP A 515 -31.73 -19.44 -12.02
C ASP A 515 -31.09 -19.88 -10.70
N THR A 516 -30.78 -18.94 -9.80
CA THR A 516 -30.20 -19.29 -8.50
C THR A 516 -31.19 -20.09 -7.65
N THR A 517 -32.47 -19.67 -7.63
CA THR A 517 -33.55 -20.40 -6.95
C THR A 517 -33.77 -21.77 -7.58
N TYR A 518 -33.90 -21.83 -8.91
CA TYR A 518 -34.12 -23.07 -9.66
C TYR A 518 -32.96 -24.06 -9.47
N ASN A 519 -31.71 -23.60 -9.54
CA ASN A 519 -30.55 -24.48 -9.37
C ASN A 519 -30.42 -25.02 -7.95
N LEU A 520 -30.76 -24.23 -6.92
CA LEU A 520 -30.85 -24.72 -5.55
C LEU A 520 -31.87 -25.86 -5.44
N LEU A 521 -33.06 -25.67 -6.03
CA LEU A 521 -34.13 -26.67 -6.03
C LEU A 521 -33.78 -27.92 -6.85
N LYS A 522 -33.10 -27.75 -7.99
CA LYS A 522 -32.68 -28.86 -8.86
C LYS A 522 -31.59 -29.71 -8.22
N LYS A 523 -30.62 -29.09 -7.53
CA LYS A 523 -29.47 -29.79 -6.96
C LYS A 523 -29.75 -30.45 -5.62
N ASP A 524 -30.66 -29.88 -4.84
CA ASP A 524 -31.04 -30.41 -3.54
C ASP A 524 -32.55 -30.24 -3.35
N PRO A 525 -33.38 -31.08 -4.00
CA PRO A 525 -34.84 -31.00 -3.89
C PRO A 525 -35.33 -31.29 -2.46
N GLU A 526 -34.51 -31.93 -1.63
CA GLU A 526 -34.80 -32.17 -0.22
C GLU A 526 -34.83 -30.88 0.60
N LEU A 527 -34.23 -29.78 0.12
CA LEU A 527 -34.37 -28.42 0.69
C LEU A 527 -35.82 -27.98 0.85
N VAL A 528 -36.65 -28.25 -0.16
CA VAL A 528 -38.08 -27.86 -0.15
C VAL A 528 -38.82 -28.71 0.85
N THR A 529 -38.60 -30.02 0.76
CA THR A 529 -39.31 -31.00 1.57
C THR A 529 -38.96 -30.82 3.05
N GLY A 530 -37.67 -30.62 3.36
CA GLY A 530 -37.18 -30.32 4.71
C GLY A 530 -37.72 -29.01 5.27
N ALA A 531 -37.77 -27.94 4.45
CA ALA A 531 -38.36 -26.67 4.84
C ALA A 531 -39.86 -26.78 5.14
N LEU A 532 -40.63 -27.46 4.29
CA LEU A 532 -42.06 -27.68 4.48
C LEU A 532 -42.35 -28.49 5.75
N ILE A 533 -41.62 -29.58 5.98
CA ILE A 533 -41.77 -30.43 7.18
C ILE A 533 -41.48 -29.65 8.47
N THR A 534 -40.54 -28.72 8.43
CA THR A 534 -40.20 -27.87 9.58
C THR A 534 -41.09 -26.62 9.70
N MET A 535 -41.92 -26.32 8.69
CA MET A 535 -42.97 -25.29 8.78
C MET A 535 -44.30 -25.84 9.31
N GLU A 536 -44.53 -27.15 9.20
CA GLU A 536 -45.70 -27.83 9.80
C GLU A 536 -45.58 -28.07 11.31
N LYS A 537 -44.38 -27.91 11.89
CA LYS A 537 -44.13 -27.92 13.33
C LYS A 537 -44.03 -26.50 13.87
#